data_AF-A0AAE7AXJ6-F1
#
_entry.id   AF-A0AAE7AXJ6-F1
#
_cell.length_a   1.000
_cell.length_b   1.000
_cell.length_c   1.000
_cell.angle_alpha   90.00
_cell.angle_beta   90.00
_cell.angle_gamma   90.00
#
_symmetry.space_group_name_H-M   'P 1'
#
loop_
_entity.id
_entity.type
_entity.pdbx_description
1 polymer ?
#
loop_
_entity_poly.entity_id
_entity_poly.type
_entity_poly.pdbx_seq_one_letter_code
_entity_poly.pdbx_strand_id
1 'polypeptide(L)'
;MEDKREFIRLSELEKITPVSREQVMDAIEYDRFCLNALVNLQGAGGVSSDNTLLAIFDFRGIVKLTNKQSLSLINDGSLKLTKLEVVKFLSCSKHRLVSDVFPKCAEGCFNRIATSLDELEGLEYIVSRVVLGIPEQSSLKHSFEKEMGCRLDEKPNEVGFAAALKIFDSGVSAFSKSTRNLMLQPINLKTESIRLSRQALYQHFGLGNQLGNHLDSVAVTEVNQVNTGAVGSYQSPDSMRLANRHDNPNLTDFNQSVETHPIKEIQKRVLEKYPDAQSREVWNRIRQDIRTEAYEFDIDMVVDEISDERLIYKSSGEEGLSYRRFQNILSEVRKNMHG
;
A
#
# COMPACT_ATOMS: atom_id res chain seq x y z
N MET A 1 -17.13 2.10 -21.73
CA MET A 1 -16.32 3.22 -21.20
C MET A 1 -15.04 2.58 -20.69
N GLU A 2 -13.88 3.02 -21.17
CA GLU A 2 -12.59 2.40 -20.81
C GLU A 2 -12.22 2.77 -19.37
N ASP A 3 -11.92 1.76 -18.56
CA ASP A 3 -11.29 1.97 -17.25
C ASP A 3 -9.91 2.58 -17.48
N LYS A 4 -9.60 3.71 -16.83
CA LYS A 4 -8.31 4.42 -16.93
C LYS A 4 -7.51 4.39 -15.63
N ARG A 5 -7.93 3.60 -14.63
CA ARG A 5 -7.18 3.46 -13.37
C ARG A 5 -5.78 2.91 -13.64
N GLU A 6 -4.77 3.50 -13.02
CA GLU A 6 -3.37 3.05 -13.11
C GLU A 6 -3.16 1.71 -12.40
N PHE A 7 -3.86 1.51 -11.29
CA PHE A 7 -3.83 0.31 -10.48
C PHE A 7 -5.19 -0.37 -10.50
N ILE A 8 -5.20 -1.65 -10.84
CA ILE A 8 -6.42 -2.47 -10.92
C ILE A 8 -6.43 -3.51 -9.81
N ARG A 9 -7.62 -3.99 -9.42
CA ARG A 9 -7.70 -5.07 -8.43
C ARG A 9 -7.39 -6.41 -9.06
N LEU A 10 -6.80 -7.32 -8.27
CA LEU A 10 -6.56 -8.69 -8.72
C LEU A 10 -7.86 -9.41 -9.13
N SER A 11 -9.00 -9.11 -8.49
CA SER A 11 -10.33 -9.67 -8.81
C SER A 11 -10.95 -9.14 -10.12
N GLU A 12 -10.35 -8.11 -10.71
CA GLU A 12 -10.78 -7.45 -11.94
C GLU A 12 -9.87 -7.80 -13.12
N LEU A 13 -8.68 -8.38 -12.87
CA LEU A 13 -7.62 -8.65 -13.84
C LEU A 13 -8.13 -9.31 -15.13
N GLU A 14 -8.77 -10.47 -15.00
CA GLU A 14 -9.22 -11.29 -16.14
C GLU A 14 -10.41 -10.69 -16.88
N LYS A 15 -11.05 -9.67 -16.31
CA LYS A 15 -12.20 -8.99 -16.90
C LYS A 15 -11.79 -7.81 -17.78
N ILE A 16 -10.66 -7.18 -17.44
CA ILE A 16 -10.21 -5.94 -18.08
C ILE A 16 -8.87 -6.09 -18.79
N THR A 17 -8.22 -7.24 -18.67
CA THR A 17 -6.98 -7.58 -19.37
C THR A 17 -7.05 -9.02 -19.89
N PRO A 18 -6.31 -9.35 -20.97
CA PRO A 18 -6.21 -10.72 -21.46
C PRO A 18 -5.29 -11.61 -20.61
N VAL A 19 -4.73 -11.09 -19.51
CA VAL A 19 -3.79 -11.82 -18.63
C VAL A 19 -4.58 -12.61 -17.59
N SER A 20 -4.27 -13.89 -17.44
CA SER A 20 -4.89 -14.72 -16.40
C SER A 20 -4.25 -14.49 -15.03
N ARG A 21 -5.01 -14.79 -13.98
CA ARG A 21 -4.48 -14.80 -12.61
C ARG A 21 -3.31 -15.78 -12.49
N GLU A 22 -3.42 -16.96 -13.12
CA GLU A 22 -2.36 -17.97 -13.14
C GLU A 22 -1.06 -17.41 -13.75
N GLN A 23 -1.13 -16.71 -14.88
CA GLN A 23 0.04 -16.09 -15.50
C GLN A 23 0.72 -15.06 -14.58
N VAL A 24 -0.05 -14.29 -13.82
CA VAL A 24 0.50 -13.35 -12.82
C VAL A 24 1.14 -14.11 -11.66
N MET A 25 0.54 -15.19 -11.19
CA MET A 25 1.12 -16.02 -10.12
C MET A 25 2.44 -16.65 -10.56
N ASP A 26 2.48 -17.26 -11.75
CA ASP A 26 3.70 -17.82 -12.32
C ASP A 26 4.80 -16.76 -12.40
N ALA A 27 4.47 -15.56 -12.87
CA ALA A 27 5.44 -14.47 -12.96
C ALA A 27 5.98 -14.05 -11.57
N ILE A 28 5.18 -14.09 -10.52
CA ILE A 28 5.63 -13.82 -9.14
C ILE A 28 6.52 -14.94 -8.62
N GLU A 29 6.15 -16.20 -8.85
CA GLU A 29 6.93 -17.37 -8.44
C GLU A 29 8.33 -17.40 -9.09
N TYR A 30 8.42 -16.94 -10.34
CA TYR A 30 9.68 -16.81 -11.07
C TYR A 30 10.40 -15.47 -10.86
N ASP A 31 10.06 -14.70 -9.81
CA ASP A 31 10.71 -13.43 -9.44
C ASP A 31 10.62 -12.33 -10.53
N ARG A 32 9.67 -12.48 -11.46
CA ARG A 32 9.52 -11.67 -12.67
C ARG A 32 8.46 -10.57 -12.52
N PHE A 33 7.62 -10.63 -11.49
CA PHE A 33 6.56 -9.67 -11.22
C PHE A 33 6.34 -9.52 -9.72
N CYS A 34 6.06 -8.30 -9.25
CA CYS A 34 5.77 -8.01 -7.84
C CYS A 34 4.37 -7.38 -7.69
N LEU A 35 3.67 -7.76 -6.60
CA LEU A 35 2.36 -7.18 -6.29
C LEU A 35 2.51 -5.81 -5.63
N ASN A 36 1.44 -5.02 -5.72
CA ASN A 36 1.26 -3.84 -4.90
C ASN A 36 0.07 -4.04 -3.97
N ALA A 37 0.00 -3.23 -2.91
CA ALA A 37 -1.15 -3.20 -2.01
C ALA A 37 -1.62 -1.77 -1.76
N LEU A 38 -2.93 -1.58 -1.74
CA LEU A 38 -3.54 -0.37 -1.20
C LEU A 38 -3.51 -0.43 0.33
N VAL A 39 -2.89 0.56 0.95
CA VAL A 39 -2.85 0.72 2.41
C VAL A 39 -3.58 1.98 2.84
N ASN A 40 -4.27 1.89 3.99
CA ASN A 40 -4.90 3.02 4.67
C ASN A 40 -4.56 2.93 6.16
N LEU A 41 -3.76 3.87 6.65
CA LEU A 41 -3.13 3.84 7.97
C LEU A 41 -3.41 5.10 8.75
N GLN A 42 -3.80 4.93 10.00
CA GLN A 42 -3.88 6.02 10.96
C GLN A 42 -2.64 6.01 11.85
N GLY A 43 -2.00 7.18 11.99
CA GLY A 43 -0.78 7.32 12.78
C GLY A 43 0.44 6.56 12.23
N ALA A 44 0.59 6.51 10.91
CA ALA A 44 1.81 6.05 10.26
C ALA A 44 2.99 6.98 10.61
N GLY A 45 4.21 6.43 10.59
CA GLY A 45 5.43 7.19 10.84
C GLY A 45 6.17 7.51 9.55
N GLY A 46 6.61 8.76 9.38
CA GLY A 46 7.59 9.13 8.36
C GLY A 46 9.00 9.02 8.90
N VAL A 47 9.89 8.32 8.19
CA VAL A 47 11.23 8.00 8.68
C VAL A 47 12.29 8.36 7.63
N SER A 48 13.42 8.89 8.09
CA SER A 48 14.61 9.18 7.29
C SER A 48 15.56 7.98 7.16
N SER A 49 16.61 8.15 6.36
CA SER A 49 17.68 7.15 6.14
C SER A 49 18.36 6.68 7.42
N ASP A 50 18.57 7.58 8.38
CA ASP A 50 19.22 7.30 9.66
C ASP A 50 18.27 6.71 10.72
N ASN A 51 17.06 6.31 10.32
CA ASN A 51 16.01 5.78 11.20
C ASN A 51 15.55 6.81 12.27
N THR A 52 15.52 8.10 11.89
CA THR A 52 14.88 9.17 12.68
C THR A 52 13.38 9.21 12.37
N LEU A 53 12.53 9.15 13.40
CA LEU A 53 11.10 9.36 13.23
C LEU A 53 10.80 10.86 13.08
N LEU A 54 10.40 11.27 11.88
CA LEU A 54 10.21 12.66 11.50
C LEU A 54 8.84 13.21 11.91
N ALA A 55 7.78 12.45 11.63
CA ALA A 55 6.41 12.87 11.91
C ALA A 55 5.46 11.68 12.00
N ILE A 56 4.28 11.94 12.57
CA ILE A 56 3.15 11.00 12.59
C ILE A 56 1.99 11.60 11.78
N PHE A 57 1.43 10.82 10.87
CA PHE A 57 0.34 11.25 9.99
C PHE A 57 -0.58 10.10 9.62
N ASP A 58 -1.76 10.43 9.09
CA ASP A 58 -2.64 9.47 8.46
C ASP A 58 -2.23 9.34 6.99
N PHE A 59 -2.00 8.10 6.53
CA PHE A 59 -1.43 7.79 5.22
C PHE A 59 -2.33 6.86 4.43
N ARG A 60 -2.56 7.20 3.17
CA ARG A 60 -3.13 6.29 2.19
C ARG A 60 -2.30 6.28 0.92
N GLY A 61 -2.00 5.08 0.43
CA GLY A 61 -1.17 4.95 -0.76
C GLY A 61 -1.11 3.53 -1.29
N ILE A 62 -0.41 3.40 -2.41
CA ILE A 62 -0.01 2.13 -2.99
C ILE A 62 1.41 1.83 -2.54
N VAL A 63 1.61 0.66 -1.94
CA VAL A 63 2.92 0.17 -1.51
C VAL A 63 3.34 -1.03 -2.33
N LYS A 64 4.63 -1.12 -2.61
CA LYS A 64 5.24 -2.27 -3.29
C LYS A 64 5.42 -3.40 -2.30
N LEU A 65 5.11 -4.63 -2.72
CA LEU A 65 5.45 -5.83 -1.99
C LEU A 65 6.70 -6.46 -2.61
N THR A 66 7.59 -6.98 -1.79
CA THR A 66 8.66 -7.86 -2.27
C THR A 66 8.05 -9.15 -2.83
N ASN A 67 8.82 -9.91 -3.63
CA ASN A 67 8.31 -11.17 -4.18
C ASN A 67 7.97 -12.18 -3.08
N LYS A 68 8.79 -12.26 -2.02
CA LYS A 68 8.48 -13.06 -0.81
C LYS A 68 7.18 -12.63 -0.13
N GLN A 69 6.96 -11.33 0.01
CA GLN A 69 5.73 -10.77 0.58
C GLN A 69 4.51 -11.05 -0.30
N SER A 70 4.67 -10.92 -1.62
CA SER A 70 3.62 -11.22 -2.60
C SER A 70 3.18 -12.68 -2.51
N LEU A 71 4.14 -13.61 -2.49
CA LEU A 71 3.89 -15.04 -2.33
C LEU A 71 3.18 -15.37 -1.01
N SER A 72 3.64 -14.81 0.11
CA SER A 72 2.99 -15.03 1.41
C SER A 72 1.56 -14.49 1.42
N LEU A 73 1.31 -13.31 0.87
CA LEU A 73 -0.04 -12.75 0.80
C LEU A 73 -1.00 -13.60 -0.07
N ILE A 74 -0.48 -14.17 -1.16
CA ILE A 74 -1.26 -15.05 -2.05
C ILE A 74 -1.55 -16.39 -1.37
N ASN A 75 -0.52 -17.04 -0.80
CA ASN A 75 -0.61 -18.39 -0.27
C ASN A 75 -1.28 -18.44 1.11
N ASP A 76 -0.92 -17.51 1.99
CA ASP A 76 -1.39 -17.47 3.38
C ASP A 76 -2.65 -16.59 3.55
N GLY A 77 -3.02 -15.84 2.51
CA GLY A 77 -4.17 -14.94 2.49
C GLY A 77 -4.02 -13.68 3.36
N SER A 78 -2.91 -13.56 4.10
CA SER A 78 -2.62 -12.41 4.96
C SER A 78 -1.12 -12.14 5.08
N LEU A 79 -0.76 -10.88 5.27
CA LEU A 79 0.63 -10.46 5.40
C LEU A 79 0.78 -9.34 6.42
N LYS A 80 1.74 -9.50 7.34
CA LYS A 80 2.08 -8.48 8.34
C LYS A 80 3.23 -7.60 7.86
N LEU A 81 3.03 -6.28 7.83
CA LEU A 81 4.06 -5.31 7.42
C LEU A 81 4.28 -4.22 8.48
N THR A 82 5.53 -3.80 8.63
CA THR A 82 5.92 -2.66 9.47
C THR A 82 6.66 -1.57 8.70
N LYS A 83 7.37 -1.92 7.63
CA LYS A 83 8.02 -0.99 6.70
C LYS A 83 7.32 -1.03 5.35
N LEU A 84 7.12 0.14 4.74
CA LEU A 84 6.34 0.32 3.53
C LEU A 84 7.17 1.04 2.47
N GLU A 85 7.37 0.38 1.33
CA GLU A 85 7.96 0.99 0.14
C GLU A 85 6.82 1.64 -0.67
N VAL A 86 6.70 2.96 -0.60
CA VAL A 86 5.58 3.68 -1.22
C VAL A 86 5.85 3.84 -2.72
N VAL A 87 4.93 3.34 -3.54
CA VAL A 87 4.93 3.54 -5.00
C VAL A 87 4.15 4.78 -5.38
N LYS A 88 3.00 5.01 -4.70
CA LYS A 88 2.13 6.14 -4.99
C LYS A 88 1.46 6.66 -3.72
N PHE A 89 1.60 7.96 -3.48
CA PHE A 89 0.81 8.67 -2.48
C PHE A 89 -0.59 8.94 -3.04
N LEU A 90 -1.63 8.60 -2.27
CA LEU A 90 -3.01 8.94 -2.61
C LEU A 90 -3.54 10.05 -1.70
N SER A 91 -3.30 9.94 -0.39
CA SER A 91 -3.54 11.03 0.57
C SER A 91 -2.58 10.94 1.76
N CYS A 92 -2.31 12.11 2.34
CA CYS A 92 -1.56 12.26 3.58
C CYS A 92 -2.19 13.42 4.36
N SER A 93 -2.58 13.18 5.60
CA SER A 93 -3.23 14.21 6.42
C SER A 93 -2.86 14.08 7.90
N LYS A 94 -3.20 15.11 8.69
CA LYS A 94 -2.92 15.19 10.14
C LYS A 94 -1.43 15.00 10.50
N HIS A 95 -0.56 15.73 9.80
CA HIS A 95 0.86 15.84 10.16
C HIS A 95 1.01 16.37 11.58
N ARG A 96 1.68 15.60 12.43
CA ARG A 96 1.89 15.93 13.84
C ARG A 96 3.32 15.61 14.24
N LEU A 97 3.86 16.43 15.13
CA LEU A 97 5.11 16.11 15.80
C LEU A 97 4.92 14.90 16.71
N VAL A 98 5.97 14.10 16.83
CA VAL A 98 5.97 12.93 17.72
C VAL A 98 5.75 13.35 19.16
N SER A 99 6.31 14.48 19.59
CA SER A 99 6.12 15.07 20.93
C SER A 99 4.66 15.42 21.23
N ASP A 100 3.89 15.79 20.22
CA ASP A 100 2.49 16.18 20.38
C ASP A 100 1.59 14.95 20.52
N VAL A 101 1.91 13.87 19.81
CA VAL A 101 1.16 12.61 19.87
C VAL A 101 1.55 11.78 21.10
N PHE A 102 2.84 11.76 21.43
CA PHE A 102 3.43 10.93 22.47
C PHE A 102 4.34 11.79 23.37
N PRO A 103 3.76 12.56 24.32
CA PRO A 103 4.55 13.40 25.20
C PRO A 103 5.43 12.54 26.12
N LYS A 104 6.70 12.93 26.25
CA LYS A 104 7.69 12.25 27.11
C LYS A 104 7.81 10.75 26.78
N CYS A 105 7.94 10.40 25.50
CA CYS A 105 8.25 9.04 25.06
C CYS A 105 9.76 8.85 24.88
N ALA A 106 10.19 7.59 24.91
CA ALA A 106 11.54 7.20 24.49
C ALA A 106 11.52 6.72 23.04
N GLU A 107 12.66 6.85 22.35
CA GLU A 107 12.82 6.61 20.92
C GLU A 107 12.48 5.17 20.51
N GLY A 108 12.69 4.20 21.41
CA GLY A 108 12.27 2.82 21.20
C GLY A 108 12.97 2.15 20.01
N CYS A 109 12.22 1.80 18.96
CA CYS A 109 12.79 1.22 17.74
C CYS A 109 13.42 2.25 16.78
N PHE A 110 13.38 3.54 17.12
CA PHE A 110 13.96 4.62 16.33
C PHE A 110 15.29 5.06 16.91
N ASN A 111 16.17 5.61 16.08
CA ASN A 111 17.47 6.15 16.52
C ASN A 111 17.33 7.54 17.12
N ARG A 112 16.38 8.33 16.62
CA ARG A 112 16.09 9.71 17.04
C ARG A 112 14.63 10.04 16.76
N ILE A 113 14.11 11.04 17.46
CA ILE A 113 12.82 11.67 17.20
C ILE A 113 13.08 13.10 16.72
N ALA A 114 12.49 13.51 15.59
CA ALA A 114 12.57 14.88 15.10
C ALA A 114 11.84 15.85 16.03
N THR A 115 12.32 17.09 16.05
CA THR A 115 11.79 18.14 16.95
C THR A 115 10.99 19.20 16.22
N SER A 116 11.13 19.28 14.89
CA SER A 116 10.32 20.13 14.02
C SER A 116 9.78 19.34 12.83
N LEU A 117 8.63 19.79 12.29
CA LEU A 117 8.07 19.25 11.05
C LEU A 117 8.89 19.67 9.83
N ASP A 118 9.73 20.69 9.93
CA ASP A 118 10.61 21.11 8.83
C ASP A 118 11.62 20.00 8.46
N GLU A 119 11.91 19.06 9.39
CA GLU A 119 12.77 17.90 9.13
C GLU A 119 12.12 16.87 8.17
N LEU A 120 10.84 17.04 7.78
CA LEU A 120 10.12 16.15 6.84
C LEU A 120 10.75 16.09 5.45
N GLU A 121 11.59 17.06 5.07
CA GLU A 121 12.34 17.02 3.80
C GLU A 121 13.25 15.78 3.70
N GLY A 122 13.65 15.21 4.84
CA GLY A 122 14.44 13.98 4.91
C GLY A 122 13.64 12.67 4.85
N LEU A 123 12.33 12.72 4.54
CA LEU A 123 11.47 11.53 4.49
C LEU A 123 11.93 10.57 3.37
N GLU A 124 12.26 9.34 3.75
CA GLU A 124 12.68 8.31 2.79
C GLU A 124 11.66 7.17 2.70
N TYR A 125 11.11 6.72 3.83
CA TYR A 125 10.12 5.65 3.84
C TYR A 125 9.07 5.84 4.93
N ILE A 126 7.97 5.10 4.79
CA ILE A 126 6.87 5.09 5.75
C ILE A 126 6.92 3.79 6.54
N VAL A 127 6.64 3.90 7.84
CA VAL A 127 6.41 2.75 8.71
C VAL A 127 4.95 2.66 9.11
N SER A 128 4.56 1.47 9.57
CA SER A 128 3.23 1.20 10.07
C SER A 128 2.88 2.06 11.29
N ARG A 129 1.69 1.86 11.84
CA ARG A 129 1.19 2.64 12.97
C ARG A 129 2.18 2.65 14.12
N VAL A 130 2.57 3.87 14.52
CA VAL A 130 3.42 4.10 15.68
C VAL A 130 2.56 4.07 16.95
N VAL A 131 3.00 3.32 17.95
CA VAL A 131 2.31 3.16 19.23
C VAL A 131 3.30 3.25 20.39
N LEU A 132 2.79 3.51 21.59
CA LEU A 132 3.55 3.36 22.82
C LEU A 132 3.40 1.94 23.34
N GLY A 133 4.53 1.27 23.57
CA GLY A 133 4.57 -0.06 24.18
C GLY A 133 5.52 -0.11 25.37
N ILE A 134 5.37 -1.15 26.16
CA ILE A 134 6.35 -1.49 27.20
C ILE A 134 7.46 -2.28 26.50
N PRO A 135 8.74 -1.89 26.66
CA PRO A 135 9.84 -2.64 26.07
C PRO A 135 9.84 -4.10 26.51
N GLU A 136 10.23 -5.00 25.61
CA GLU A 136 10.43 -6.41 25.94
C GLU A 136 11.52 -6.57 27.02
N GLN A 137 11.42 -7.62 27.84
CA GLN A 137 12.34 -7.86 28.95
C GLN A 137 13.82 -7.92 28.52
N SER A 138 14.09 -8.42 27.31
CA SER A 138 15.42 -8.47 26.70
C SER A 138 15.98 -7.07 26.41
N SER A 139 15.15 -6.17 25.88
CA SER A 139 15.51 -4.77 25.66
C SER A 139 15.68 -4.01 26.97
N LEU A 140 14.85 -4.29 27.97
CA LEU A 140 15.03 -3.75 29.33
C LEU A 140 16.35 -4.18 29.94
N LYS A 141 16.69 -5.47 29.82
CA LYS A 141 17.98 -6.03 30.26
C LYS A 141 19.14 -5.30 29.57
N HIS A 142 19.13 -5.21 28.25
CA HIS A 142 20.21 -4.56 27.51
C HIS A 142 20.34 -3.05 27.83
N SER A 143 19.23 -2.32 27.94
CA SER A 143 19.26 -0.91 28.33
C SER A 143 19.79 -0.72 29.76
N PHE A 144 19.39 -1.60 30.68
CA PHE A 144 19.93 -1.60 32.04
C PHE A 144 21.43 -1.89 32.04
N GLU A 145 21.89 -2.91 31.30
CA GLU A 145 23.32 -3.25 31.21
C GLU A 145 24.15 -2.13 30.58
N LYS A 146 23.62 -1.46 29.56
CA LYS A 146 24.26 -0.30 28.90
C LYS A 146 24.37 0.91 29.83
N GLU A 147 23.32 1.21 30.58
CA GLU A 147 23.28 2.39 31.45
C GLU A 147 24.03 2.18 32.78
N MET A 148 24.04 0.93 33.27
CA MET A 148 24.76 0.55 34.49
C MET A 148 26.19 0.08 34.24
N GLY A 149 26.60 -0.13 32.98
CA GLY A 149 27.94 -0.59 32.61
C GLY A 149 28.30 -1.99 33.15
N CYS A 150 27.30 -2.81 33.50
CA CYS A 150 27.47 -4.14 34.10
C CYS A 150 26.62 -5.18 33.37
N ARG A 151 27.02 -6.46 33.42
CA ARG A 151 26.24 -7.57 32.88
C ARG A 151 25.42 -8.23 33.99
N LEU A 152 24.12 -8.38 33.78
CA LEU A 152 23.20 -8.96 34.77
C LEU A 152 23.40 -10.48 34.96
N ASP A 153 24.22 -11.12 34.13
CA ASP A 153 24.55 -12.55 34.22
C ASP A 153 25.71 -12.86 35.18
N GLU A 154 26.34 -11.83 35.78
CA GLU A 154 27.40 -12.00 36.77
C GLU A 154 26.81 -12.18 38.18
N LYS A 155 27.22 -13.24 38.90
CA LYS A 155 26.73 -13.52 40.26
C LYS A 155 27.06 -12.35 41.20
N PRO A 156 26.07 -11.80 41.93
CA PRO A 156 26.34 -10.70 42.84
C PRO A 156 27.10 -11.22 44.08
N ASN A 157 28.24 -10.60 44.38
CA ASN A 157 28.92 -10.77 45.67
C ASN A 157 28.17 -9.95 46.75
N GLU A 158 28.30 -10.28 48.03
CA GLU A 158 27.50 -9.70 49.13
C GLU A 158 27.65 -8.17 49.30
N VAL A 159 28.79 -7.58 48.88
CA VAL A 159 28.99 -6.12 48.80
C VAL A 159 28.19 -5.48 47.65
N GLY A 160 27.80 -6.30 46.67
CA GLY A 160 27.07 -5.94 45.46
C GLY A 160 25.57 -5.75 45.65
N PHE A 161 24.93 -6.24 46.73
CA PHE A 161 23.48 -6.10 46.90
C PHE A 161 23.06 -4.67 47.30
N ALA A 162 23.81 -4.03 48.20
CA ALA A 162 23.56 -2.62 48.56
C ALA A 162 23.96 -1.65 47.44
N ALA A 163 25.01 -1.98 46.69
CA ALA A 163 25.35 -1.28 45.45
C ALA A 163 24.26 -1.47 44.39
N ALA A 164 23.77 -2.70 44.21
CA ALA A 164 22.68 -3.04 43.30
C ALA A 164 21.37 -2.33 43.66
N LEU A 165 21.06 -2.12 44.95
CA LEU A 165 19.88 -1.36 45.36
C LEU A 165 20.01 0.15 45.07
N LYS A 166 21.19 0.76 45.26
CA LYS A 166 21.42 2.17 44.86
C LYS A 166 21.42 2.35 43.34
N ILE A 167 21.96 1.35 42.63
CA ILE A 167 21.95 1.20 41.17
C ILE A 167 20.51 1.05 40.67
N PHE A 168 19.70 0.25 41.38
CA PHE A 168 18.29 0.04 41.08
C PHE A 168 17.46 1.31 41.29
N ASP A 169 17.62 2.03 42.41
CA ASP A 169 16.92 3.30 42.64
C ASP A 169 17.29 4.36 41.58
N SER A 170 18.57 4.41 41.20
CA SER A 170 19.05 5.31 40.13
C SER A 170 18.49 4.90 38.77
N GLY A 171 18.50 3.61 38.44
CA GLY A 171 17.92 3.04 37.23
C GLY A 171 16.41 3.27 37.16
N VAL A 172 15.66 2.99 38.23
CA VAL A 172 14.21 3.22 38.32
C VAL A 172 13.87 4.70 38.13
N SER A 173 14.70 5.62 38.63
CA SER A 173 14.52 7.05 38.38
C SER A 173 14.79 7.46 36.91
N ALA A 174 15.73 6.80 36.22
CA ALA A 174 15.97 6.97 34.78
C ALA A 174 14.82 6.36 33.94
N PHE A 175 14.32 5.17 34.32
CA PHE A 175 13.14 4.54 33.75
C PHE A 175 11.84 5.33 33.99
N SER A 176 11.81 6.22 35.00
CA SER A 176 10.65 7.08 35.27
C SER A 176 10.43 8.18 34.21
N LYS A 177 11.44 8.51 33.38
CA LYS A 177 11.34 9.57 32.37
C LYS A 177 10.60 9.16 31.09
N SER A 178 10.51 7.85 30.81
CA SER A 178 9.45 7.28 29.97
C SER A 178 9.45 5.77 30.11
N THR A 179 8.48 5.21 30.83
CA THR A 179 8.27 3.75 30.88
C THR A 179 7.70 3.19 29.56
N ARG A 180 7.58 4.03 28.52
CA ARG A 180 6.95 3.68 27.24
C ARG A 180 7.86 4.04 26.07
N ASN A 181 8.17 3.02 25.27
CA ASN A 181 8.97 3.16 24.07
C ASN A 181 8.06 3.25 22.85
N LEU A 182 8.50 4.01 21.85
CA LEU A 182 7.86 3.95 20.54
C LEU A 182 8.09 2.58 19.91
N MET A 183 7.01 1.99 19.41
CA MET A 183 6.99 0.68 18.76
C MET A 183 6.13 0.75 17.50
N LEU A 184 6.35 -0.21 16.60
CA LEU A 184 5.56 -0.37 15.39
C LEU A 184 4.52 -1.46 15.57
N GLN A 185 3.24 -1.11 15.36
CA GLN A 185 2.17 -2.10 15.25
C GLN A 185 2.09 -2.58 13.79
N PRO A 186 2.29 -3.88 13.50
CA PRO A 186 2.21 -4.37 12.12
C PRO A 186 0.80 -4.20 11.53
N ILE A 187 0.73 -3.85 10.26
CA ILE A 187 -0.51 -3.81 9.49
C ILE A 187 -0.80 -5.20 8.95
N ASN A 188 -2.06 -5.61 8.95
CA ASN A 188 -2.46 -6.89 8.39
C ASN A 188 -3.10 -6.67 7.02
N LEU A 189 -2.33 -6.92 5.96
CA LEU A 189 -2.81 -6.89 4.59
C LEU A 189 -3.59 -8.16 4.27
N LYS A 190 -4.62 -8.02 3.45
CA LYS A 190 -5.42 -9.13 2.94
C LYS A 190 -5.45 -9.09 1.41
N THR A 191 -5.95 -10.17 0.79
CA THR A 191 -5.95 -10.32 -0.67
C THR A 191 -6.78 -9.25 -1.39
N GLU A 192 -7.82 -8.70 -0.76
CA GLU A 192 -8.61 -7.58 -1.31
C GLU A 192 -7.82 -6.27 -1.44
N SER A 193 -6.72 -6.13 -0.69
CA SER A 193 -5.82 -4.98 -0.76
C SER A 193 -4.92 -5.04 -1.99
N ILE A 194 -4.81 -6.19 -2.66
CA ILE A 194 -3.90 -6.37 -3.80
C ILE A 194 -4.29 -5.43 -4.95
N ARG A 195 -3.27 -4.79 -5.51
CA ARG A 195 -3.35 -3.92 -6.67
C ARG A 195 -2.26 -4.31 -7.67
N LEU A 196 -2.59 -4.27 -8.95
CA LEU A 196 -1.68 -4.53 -10.05
C LEU A 196 -1.48 -3.23 -10.83
N SER A 197 -0.23 -2.84 -11.06
CA SER A 197 0.08 -1.73 -11.96
C SER A 197 -0.21 -2.17 -13.39
N ARG A 198 -1.09 -1.45 -14.09
CA ARG A 198 -1.39 -1.74 -15.49
C ARG A 198 -0.17 -1.55 -16.38
N GLN A 199 0.63 -0.52 -16.11
CA GLN A 199 1.86 -0.29 -16.85
C GLN A 199 2.81 -1.47 -16.69
N ALA A 200 3.04 -1.93 -15.46
CA ALA A 200 3.91 -3.08 -15.20
C ALA A 200 3.36 -4.36 -15.86
N LEU A 201 2.05 -4.61 -15.77
CA LEU A 201 1.40 -5.75 -16.43
C LEU A 201 1.62 -5.68 -17.95
N TYR A 202 1.32 -4.55 -18.59
CA TYR A 202 1.42 -4.44 -20.03
C TYR A 202 2.86 -4.51 -20.54
N GLN A 203 3.81 -3.94 -19.79
CA GLN A 203 5.23 -4.10 -20.08
C GLN A 203 5.68 -5.55 -19.95
N HIS A 204 5.27 -6.24 -18.87
CA HIS A 204 5.70 -7.61 -18.61
C HIS A 204 5.14 -8.61 -19.62
N PHE A 205 3.86 -8.49 -19.95
CA PHE A 205 3.16 -9.43 -20.83
C PHE A 205 3.11 -8.97 -22.31
N GLY A 206 3.84 -7.91 -22.68
CA GLY A 206 3.95 -7.46 -24.08
C GLY A 206 2.67 -6.86 -24.66
N LEU A 207 1.82 -6.25 -23.84
CA LEU A 207 0.51 -5.68 -24.24
C LEU A 207 0.59 -4.18 -24.63
N GLY A 208 1.80 -3.65 -24.85
CA GLY A 208 2.06 -2.21 -25.05
C GLY A 208 1.30 -1.54 -26.20
N ASN A 209 0.84 -2.30 -27.20
CA ASN A 209 0.08 -1.77 -28.34
C ASN A 209 -1.38 -1.40 -27.99
N GLN A 210 -1.85 -1.69 -26.77
CA GLN A 210 -3.18 -1.28 -26.28
C GLN A 210 -3.19 0.07 -25.53
N LEU A 211 -2.02 0.71 -25.36
CA LEU A 211 -1.90 2.04 -24.73
C LEU A 211 -1.92 3.21 -25.73
N GLY A 212 -2.15 2.93 -27.02
CA GLY A 212 -2.05 3.92 -28.09
C GLY A 212 -3.23 4.90 -28.13
N ASN A 213 -3.17 5.94 -27.31
CA ASN A 213 -3.40 7.35 -27.65
C ASN A 213 -3.48 8.17 -26.35
N HIS A 214 -2.55 9.12 -26.20
CA HIS A 214 -2.29 9.98 -25.03
C HIS A 214 -1.38 9.41 -23.95
N LEU A 215 -0.07 9.47 -24.21
CA LEU A 215 0.88 10.18 -23.35
C LEU A 215 2.02 10.67 -24.26
N ASP A 216 2.33 11.95 -24.17
CA ASP A 216 3.31 12.63 -25.02
C ASP A 216 4.71 12.00 -24.93
N SER A 217 5.38 12.11 -26.07
CA SER A 217 6.74 11.68 -26.40
C SER A 217 7.75 11.74 -25.24
N VAL A 218 8.28 10.56 -24.88
CA VAL A 218 9.65 10.47 -24.38
C VAL A 218 10.46 9.71 -25.42
N ALA A 219 11.42 10.41 -26.00
CA ALA A 219 12.31 9.92 -27.04
C ALA A 219 13.04 8.66 -26.59
N VAL A 220 12.88 7.59 -27.38
CA VAL A 220 13.79 6.45 -27.39
C VAL A 220 15.16 6.99 -27.78
N THR A 221 16.12 6.99 -26.84
CA THR A 221 17.51 7.21 -27.20
C THR A 221 18.05 5.90 -27.74
N GLU A 222 18.06 5.78 -29.07
CA GLU A 222 18.87 4.79 -29.76
C GLU A 222 20.34 5.01 -29.42
N VAL A 223 21.02 3.99 -28.87
CA VAL A 223 22.48 3.94 -28.88
C VAL A 223 22.89 2.77 -29.76
N ASN A 224 23.31 3.11 -30.96
CA ASN A 224 23.97 2.20 -31.90
C ASN A 224 25.46 2.03 -31.53
N GLN A 225 25.86 0.75 -31.46
CA GLN A 225 27.13 0.16 -31.93
C GLN A 225 28.47 0.63 -31.37
N VAL A 226 29.21 -0.31 -30.76
CA VAL A 226 30.62 -0.59 -31.10
C VAL A 226 30.88 -2.10 -31.11
N ASN A 227 31.43 -2.59 -32.21
CA ASN A 227 31.89 -3.96 -32.47
C ASN A 227 33.24 -4.29 -31.82
N THR A 228 33.48 -5.59 -31.60
CA THR A 228 34.75 -6.39 -31.67
C THR A 228 34.69 -7.49 -30.59
N GLY A 229 35.06 -8.76 -30.76
CA GLY A 229 35.66 -9.56 -31.82
C GLY A 229 35.59 -11.05 -31.37
N ALA A 230 35.88 -11.97 -32.28
CA ALA A 230 35.60 -13.42 -32.24
C ALA A 230 36.29 -14.26 -31.13
N VAL A 231 35.73 -15.45 -30.81
CA VAL A 231 36.23 -16.81 -31.18
C VAL A 231 35.64 -17.92 -30.26
N GLY A 232 35.03 -18.95 -30.89
CA GLY A 232 34.91 -20.37 -30.44
C GLY A 232 33.82 -20.70 -29.40
N SER A 233 33.00 -21.75 -29.49
CA SER A 233 33.00 -22.99 -30.29
C SER A 233 31.69 -23.77 -30.04
N TYR A 234 31.12 -24.38 -31.11
CA TYR A 234 30.39 -25.67 -31.22
C TYR A 234 29.53 -26.18 -30.02
N GLN A 235 28.29 -26.68 -30.11
CA GLN A 235 27.47 -27.25 -31.18
C GLN A 235 26.02 -27.40 -30.63
N SER A 236 25.02 -27.13 -31.46
CA SER A 236 23.66 -27.72 -31.34
C SER A 236 23.68 -29.04 -32.14
N PRO A 237 22.96 -30.10 -31.76
CA PRO A 237 21.54 -30.16 -32.12
C PRO A 237 20.65 -30.96 -31.14
N ASP A 238 19.43 -30.47 -30.89
CA ASP A 238 18.26 -31.27 -31.26
C ASP A 238 16.99 -30.42 -31.27
N SER A 239 16.39 -30.40 -32.44
CA SER A 239 15.23 -29.63 -32.82
C SER A 239 13.95 -30.43 -32.63
N MET A 240 12.98 -29.90 -31.87
CA MET A 240 11.57 -30.15 -32.14
C MET A 240 10.71 -28.90 -31.90
N ARG A 241 10.46 -28.22 -33.03
CA ARG A 241 9.16 -27.70 -33.48
C ARG A 241 8.06 -27.60 -32.39
N LEU A 242 7.77 -26.38 -31.94
CA LEU A 242 6.40 -25.98 -31.62
C LEU A 242 5.93 -25.03 -32.70
N ALA A 243 4.99 -25.55 -33.48
CA ALA A 243 4.36 -24.91 -34.61
C ALA A 243 3.65 -23.62 -34.20
N ASN A 244 3.70 -22.64 -35.10
CA ASN A 244 2.69 -21.60 -35.23
C ASN A 244 1.30 -22.26 -35.26
N ARG A 245 0.62 -22.29 -34.12
CA ARG A 245 -0.82 -22.52 -34.04
C ARG A 245 -1.49 -21.16 -33.95
N HIS A 246 -1.89 -20.66 -35.11
CA HIS A 246 -3.06 -19.81 -35.23
C HIS A 246 -4.29 -20.66 -34.89
N ASP A 247 -4.49 -20.93 -33.60
CA ASP A 247 -5.79 -21.31 -33.09
C ASP A 247 -6.32 -20.07 -32.37
N ASN A 248 -7.27 -19.43 -33.02
CA ASN A 248 -8.05 -18.33 -32.51
C ASN A 248 -9.30 -18.97 -31.88
N PRO A 249 -9.31 -19.32 -30.58
CA PRO A 249 -10.55 -19.73 -29.94
C PRO A 249 -11.41 -18.49 -29.77
N ASN A 250 -12.60 -18.52 -30.35
CA ASN A 250 -13.64 -17.52 -30.24
C ASN A 250 -13.72 -16.94 -28.81
N LEU A 251 -13.32 -15.67 -28.69
CA LEU A 251 -13.33 -14.81 -27.51
C LEU A 251 -14.76 -14.35 -27.12
N THR A 252 -15.74 -15.24 -27.22
CA THR A 252 -17.14 -14.93 -26.93
C THR A 252 -17.71 -16.02 -26.04
N ASP A 253 -17.39 -16.00 -24.74
CA ASP A 253 -18.27 -16.52 -23.67
C ASP A 253 -17.72 -16.27 -22.25
N PHE A 254 -17.23 -15.06 -21.95
CA PHE A 254 -16.97 -14.63 -20.57
C PHE A 254 -17.79 -13.40 -20.23
N ASN A 255 -19.11 -13.59 -20.09
CA ASN A 255 -20.00 -12.60 -19.49
C ASN A 255 -20.73 -13.20 -18.29
N GLN A 256 -20.01 -13.36 -17.18
CA GLN A 256 -20.63 -13.03 -15.89
C GLN A 256 -20.34 -11.56 -15.65
N SER A 257 -21.34 -10.71 -15.90
CA SER A 257 -21.24 -9.26 -15.86
C SER A 257 -20.94 -8.76 -14.44
N VAL A 258 -19.67 -8.77 -14.03
CA VAL A 258 -19.25 -8.07 -12.83
C VAL A 258 -19.11 -6.59 -13.17
N GLU A 259 -19.83 -5.78 -12.40
CA GLU A 259 -19.89 -4.33 -12.58
C GLU A 259 -18.51 -3.68 -12.33
N THR A 260 -17.90 -3.11 -13.37
CA THR A 260 -16.58 -2.45 -13.33
C THR A 260 -16.67 -0.92 -13.34
N HIS A 261 -17.87 -0.35 -13.46
CA HIS A 261 -18.01 1.11 -13.46
C HIS A 261 -17.69 1.66 -12.06
N PRO A 262 -16.69 2.54 -11.90
CA PRO A 262 -16.19 2.95 -10.59
C PRO A 262 -17.28 3.59 -9.70
N ILE A 263 -18.12 4.43 -10.29
CA ILE A 263 -19.28 5.02 -9.58
C ILE A 263 -20.32 3.98 -9.16
N LYS A 264 -20.57 2.95 -9.98
CA LYS A 264 -21.52 1.89 -9.61
C LYS A 264 -20.98 1.05 -8.46
N GLU A 265 -19.69 0.78 -8.43
CA GLU A 265 -19.08 0.11 -7.28
C GLU A 265 -19.19 0.93 -5.99
N ILE A 266 -18.94 2.24 -6.06
CA ILE A 266 -19.09 3.13 -4.90
C ILE A 266 -20.55 3.11 -4.42
N GLN A 267 -21.51 3.27 -5.34
CA GLN A 267 -22.94 3.21 -5.03
C GLN A 267 -23.32 1.86 -4.42
N LYS A 268 -22.80 0.75 -4.96
CA LYS A 268 -23.03 -0.59 -4.42
C LYS A 268 -22.55 -0.70 -2.97
N ARG A 269 -21.33 -0.24 -2.65
CA ARG A 269 -20.81 -0.23 -1.26
C ARG A 269 -21.68 0.58 -0.32
N VAL A 270 -22.18 1.74 -0.77
CA VAL A 270 -23.11 2.54 0.04
C VAL A 270 -24.41 1.76 0.30
N LEU A 271 -24.98 1.11 -0.72
CA LEU A 271 -26.22 0.35 -0.60
C LEU A 271 -26.04 -0.96 0.19
N GLU A 272 -24.87 -1.60 0.15
CA GLU A 272 -24.56 -2.75 1.00
C GLU A 272 -24.62 -2.39 2.50
N LYS A 273 -24.20 -1.16 2.86
CA LYS A 273 -24.25 -0.67 4.23
C LYS A 273 -25.58 0.03 4.59
N TYR A 274 -26.23 0.66 3.61
CA TYR A 274 -27.49 1.39 3.76
C TYR A 274 -28.48 1.00 2.65
N PRO A 275 -29.14 -0.17 2.76
CA PRO A 275 -29.96 -0.72 1.67
C PRO A 275 -31.10 0.19 1.22
N ASP A 276 -31.71 0.93 2.15
CA ASP A 276 -32.86 1.78 1.90
C ASP A 276 -32.50 3.23 1.52
N ALA A 277 -31.19 3.56 1.48
CA ALA A 277 -30.72 4.93 1.28
C ALA A 277 -31.16 5.49 -0.08
N GLN A 278 -31.90 6.60 -0.05
CA GLN A 278 -32.39 7.26 -1.26
C GLN A 278 -31.26 7.93 -2.04
N SER A 279 -31.46 8.23 -3.32
CA SER A 279 -30.39 8.73 -4.20
C SER A 279 -29.66 9.97 -3.68
N ARG A 280 -30.37 10.88 -3.00
CA ARG A 280 -29.77 12.08 -2.39
C ARG A 280 -28.95 11.73 -1.15
N GLU A 281 -29.39 10.74 -0.38
CA GLU A 281 -28.65 10.24 0.76
C GLU A 281 -27.35 9.54 0.32
N VAL A 282 -27.42 8.67 -0.70
CA VAL A 282 -26.24 8.02 -1.29
C VAL A 282 -25.24 9.07 -1.77
N TRP A 283 -25.71 10.09 -2.50
CA TRP A 283 -24.87 11.20 -2.96
C TRP A 283 -24.20 11.96 -1.81
N ASN A 284 -24.96 12.31 -0.77
CA ASN A 284 -24.44 13.03 0.39
C ASN A 284 -23.46 12.19 1.21
N ARG A 285 -23.66 10.87 1.29
CA ARG A 285 -22.72 9.96 1.96
C ARG A 285 -21.39 9.89 1.24
N ILE A 286 -21.39 9.78 -0.10
CA ILE A 286 -20.16 9.83 -0.90
C ILE A 286 -19.48 11.21 -0.76
N ARG A 287 -20.25 12.30 -0.78
CA ARG A 287 -19.70 13.64 -0.54
C ARG A 287 -19.05 13.75 0.83
N GLN A 288 -19.72 13.28 1.87
CA GLN A 288 -19.19 13.31 3.22
C GLN A 288 -17.93 12.46 3.32
N ASP A 289 -17.92 11.28 2.70
CA ASP A 289 -16.80 10.34 2.67
C ASP A 289 -15.51 10.98 2.14
N ILE A 290 -15.64 11.75 1.05
CA ILE A 290 -14.55 12.49 0.43
C ILE A 290 -14.16 13.71 1.29
N ARG A 291 -15.15 14.49 1.74
CA ARG A 291 -14.91 15.70 2.55
C ARG A 291 -14.22 15.41 3.87
N THR A 292 -14.55 14.30 4.52
CA THR A 292 -13.90 13.88 5.77
C THR A 292 -12.67 13.02 5.54
N GLU A 293 -12.30 12.77 4.28
CA GLU A 293 -11.21 11.86 3.90
C GLU A 293 -11.35 10.47 4.56
N ALA A 294 -12.58 10.03 4.78
CA ALA A 294 -12.85 8.74 5.41
C ALA A 294 -12.64 7.59 4.41
N TYR A 295 -13.03 7.85 3.16
CA TYR A 295 -12.94 6.95 2.02
C TYR A 295 -13.41 5.50 2.28
N GLU A 296 -14.51 5.40 3.03
CA GLU A 296 -15.24 4.17 3.28
C GLU A 296 -15.87 3.61 1.99
N PHE A 297 -16.35 4.47 1.09
CA PHE A 297 -17.03 4.05 -0.14
C PHE A 297 -16.16 4.26 -1.38
N ASP A 298 -15.50 5.42 -1.49
CA ASP A 298 -14.53 5.70 -2.56
C ASP A 298 -13.14 5.15 -2.23
N ILE A 299 -13.06 3.82 -2.18
CA ILE A 299 -11.88 3.11 -1.71
C ILE A 299 -10.66 3.32 -2.62
N ASP A 300 -10.87 3.54 -3.91
CA ASP A 300 -9.78 3.76 -4.87
C ASP A 300 -9.54 5.25 -5.17
N MET A 301 -10.22 6.14 -4.43
CA MET A 301 -10.15 7.61 -4.62
C MET A 301 -10.34 8.00 -6.08
N VAL A 302 -11.38 7.44 -6.71
CA VAL A 302 -11.67 7.72 -8.12
C VAL A 302 -12.41 9.04 -8.29
N VAL A 303 -13.10 9.51 -7.26
CA VAL A 303 -13.85 10.77 -7.28
C VAL A 303 -12.92 11.91 -6.88
N ASP A 304 -12.81 12.89 -7.76
CA ASP A 304 -11.98 14.08 -7.55
C ASP A 304 -12.79 15.17 -6.82
N GLU A 305 -14.06 15.37 -7.22
CA GLU A 305 -14.93 16.38 -6.61
C GLU A 305 -16.41 15.94 -6.64
N ILE A 306 -17.20 16.37 -5.67
CA ILE A 306 -18.66 16.19 -5.68
C ILE A 306 -19.39 17.38 -5.06
N SER A 307 -20.11 18.12 -5.90
CA SER A 307 -20.95 19.28 -5.55
C SER A 307 -22.42 18.89 -5.43
N ASP A 308 -23.33 19.86 -5.29
CA ASP A 308 -24.79 19.62 -5.27
C ASP A 308 -25.37 19.14 -6.60
N GLU A 309 -24.65 19.37 -7.69
CA GLU A 309 -25.15 19.13 -9.04
C GLU A 309 -24.29 18.15 -9.84
N ARG A 310 -22.98 18.06 -9.54
CA ARG A 310 -22.01 17.30 -10.32
C ARG A 310 -21.05 16.50 -9.46
N LEU A 311 -20.60 15.38 -10.02
CA LEU A 311 -19.54 14.51 -9.48
C LEU A 311 -18.46 14.36 -10.54
N ILE A 312 -17.24 14.81 -10.28
CA ILE A 312 -16.08 14.69 -11.15
C ILE A 312 -15.27 13.48 -10.69
N TYR A 313 -14.89 12.59 -11.62
CA TYR A 313 -14.06 11.42 -11.33
C TYR A 313 -13.02 11.22 -12.42
N LYS A 314 -11.92 10.52 -12.10
CA LYS A 314 -10.69 10.40 -12.92
C LYS A 314 -10.88 9.91 -14.36
N SER A 315 -12.07 9.45 -14.74
CA SER A 315 -12.41 8.99 -16.10
C SER A 315 -13.59 9.72 -16.74
N SER A 316 -14.16 10.75 -16.11
CA SER A 316 -15.29 11.52 -16.66
C SER A 316 -14.89 12.68 -17.57
N GLY A 317 -13.62 13.09 -17.58
CA GLY A 317 -13.23 14.40 -18.10
C GLY A 317 -13.83 15.55 -17.27
N GLU A 318 -13.74 16.78 -17.79
CA GLU A 318 -14.14 18.01 -17.08
C GLU A 318 -15.65 18.17 -16.87
N GLU A 319 -16.49 17.54 -17.70
CA GLU A 319 -17.96 17.69 -17.59
C GLU A 319 -18.55 17.03 -16.34
N GLY A 320 -17.90 15.96 -15.87
CA GLY A 320 -18.37 15.18 -14.73
C GLY A 320 -19.70 14.45 -14.96
N LEU A 321 -20.23 13.87 -13.89
CA LEU A 321 -21.49 13.16 -13.82
C LEU A 321 -22.55 14.05 -13.16
N SER A 322 -23.62 14.38 -13.88
CA SER A 322 -24.75 15.11 -13.28
C SER A 322 -25.50 14.25 -12.27
N TYR A 323 -26.15 14.89 -11.30
CA TYR A 323 -27.00 14.21 -10.31
C TYR A 323 -28.07 13.31 -10.96
N ARG A 324 -28.70 13.77 -12.05
CA ARG A 324 -29.68 12.97 -12.78
C ARG A 324 -29.07 11.70 -13.38
N ARG A 325 -27.88 11.79 -13.96
CA ARG A 325 -27.20 10.62 -14.53
C ARG A 325 -26.77 9.66 -13.42
N PHE A 326 -26.31 10.18 -12.28
CA PHE A 326 -26.03 9.38 -11.10
C PHE A 326 -27.25 8.62 -10.57
N GLN A 327 -28.44 9.24 -10.54
CA GLN A 327 -29.68 8.57 -10.15
C GLN A 327 -30.04 7.41 -11.09
N ASN A 328 -29.84 7.60 -12.40
CA ASN A 328 -30.06 6.53 -13.39
C ASN A 328 -29.13 5.35 -13.13
N ILE A 329 -27.84 5.64 -12.91
CA ILE A 329 -26.83 4.62 -12.58
C ILE A 329 -27.20 3.89 -11.28
N LEU A 330 -27.64 4.61 -10.24
CA LEU A 330 -28.05 4.01 -8.97
C LEU A 330 -29.25 3.08 -9.13
N SER A 331 -30.19 3.44 -9.99
CA SER A 331 -31.36 2.61 -10.29
C SER A 331 -30.97 1.30 -10.96
N GLU A 332 -29.94 1.32 -11.80
CA GLU A 332 -29.36 0.12 -12.42
C GLU A 332 -28.66 -0.76 -11.37
N VAL A 333 -27.86 -0.17 -10.48
CA VAL A 333 -27.20 -0.90 -9.38
C VAL A 333 -28.22 -1.60 -8.49
N ARG A 334 -29.30 -0.91 -8.10
CA ARG A 334 -30.36 -1.50 -7.28
C ARG A 334 -31.02 -2.71 -7.95
N LYS A 335 -31.29 -2.63 -9.26
CA LYS A 335 -31.85 -3.75 -10.02
C LYS A 335 -30.90 -4.96 -9.99
N ASN A 336 -29.61 -4.73 -10.17
CA ASN A 336 -28.60 -5.78 -10.19
C ASN A 336 -28.29 -6.36 -8.79
N MET A 337 -28.70 -5.71 -7.70
CA MET A 337 -28.56 -6.23 -6.34
C MET A 337 -29.76 -7.10 -5.88
N HIS A 338 -30.91 -6.95 -6.53
CA HIS A 338 -32.17 -7.62 -6.16
C HIS A 338 -32.72 -8.55 -7.25
N GLY A 339 -32.02 -8.70 -8.38
CA GLY A 339 -32.30 -9.67 -9.43
C GLY A 339 -31.40 -10.89 -9.28
#